data_AF-A0A1W9WK13-F1
#
_entry.id   AF-A0A1W9WK13-F1
#
_cell.length_a   1.000
_cell.length_b   1.000
_cell.length_c   1.000
_cell.angle_alpha   90.00
_cell.angle_beta   90.00
_cell.angle_gamma   90.00
#
_symmetry.space_group_name_H-M   'P 1'
#
loop_
_entity.id
_entity.type
_entity.pdbx_description
1 polymer ?
#
loop_
_entity_poly.entity_id
_entity_poly.type
_entity_poly.pdbx_seq_one_letter_code
_entity_poly.pdbx_strand_id
1 'polypeptide(L)'
;MTYVDSTSGGLSTFDAPLPSQHKNAHWWKIPSSTIIPDGLVITKDHTIKQLDITHYTIQPSNDMPLTEYKRLLRILAKSAQPTF
;
A
#
# COMPACT_ATOMS: atom_id res chain seq x y z
N MET A 1 9.40 -19.08 -12.50
CA MET A 1 8.99 -17.67 -12.35
C MET A 1 8.21 -17.56 -11.05
N THR A 2 8.54 -16.59 -10.18
CA THR A 2 7.81 -16.39 -8.91
C THR A 2 6.54 -15.58 -9.17
N TYR A 3 5.41 -16.06 -8.68
CA TYR A 3 4.09 -15.41 -8.75
C TYR A 3 3.68 -14.86 -7.39
N VAL A 4 2.79 -13.87 -7.41
CA VAL A 4 2.09 -13.35 -6.24
C VAL A 4 0.63 -13.77 -6.37
N ASP A 5 0.14 -14.49 -5.37
CA ASP A 5 -1.28 -14.83 -5.22
C ASP A 5 -2.03 -13.58 -4.75
N SER A 6 -3.04 -13.18 -5.51
CA SER A 6 -3.87 -11.99 -5.27
C SER A 6 -4.69 -12.03 -3.97
N THR A 7 -4.80 -13.19 -3.34
CA THR A 7 -5.50 -13.38 -2.06
C THR A 7 -4.56 -13.56 -0.86
N SER A 8 -3.25 -13.68 -1.12
CA SER A 8 -2.24 -13.94 -0.09
C SER A 8 -1.82 -12.70 0.71
N GLY A 9 -2.37 -11.53 0.38
CA GLY A 9 -2.08 -10.24 1.00
C GLY A 9 -1.28 -9.30 0.08
N GLY A 10 -0.59 -8.33 0.68
CA GLY A 10 0.10 -7.29 -0.08
C GLY A 10 0.91 -6.33 0.76
N LEU A 11 1.09 -5.11 0.25
CA LEU A 11 1.79 -4.04 0.95
C LEU A 11 0.83 -3.33 1.91
N SER A 12 1.08 -3.44 3.21
CA SER A 12 0.34 -2.73 4.26
C SER A 12 0.55 -1.22 4.18
N THR A 13 -0.54 -0.47 4.24
CA THR A 13 -0.58 0.99 4.35
C THR A 13 -1.62 1.43 5.38
N PHE A 14 -1.61 2.73 5.72
CA PHE A 14 -2.47 3.31 6.76
C PHE A 14 -2.96 4.69 6.33
N ASP A 15 -4.11 5.11 6.85
CA ASP A 15 -4.63 6.47 6.64
C ASP A 15 -3.95 7.55 7.49
N ALA A 16 -3.15 7.14 8.49
CA ALA A 16 -2.29 8.02 9.28
C ALA A 16 -0.97 7.31 9.68
N PRO A 17 0.11 8.08 9.97
CA PRO A 17 1.35 7.52 10.50
C PRO A 17 1.12 6.74 11.80
N LEU A 18 1.73 5.56 11.91
CA LEU A 18 1.62 4.74 13.12
C LEU A 18 2.50 5.30 14.26
N PRO A 19 1.95 5.54 15.47
CA PRO A 19 2.72 6.08 16.58
C PRO A 19 3.83 5.15 17.09
N SER A 20 3.67 3.84 16.95
CA SER A 20 4.70 2.87 17.38
C SER A 20 5.97 2.93 16.54
N GLN A 21 5.95 3.60 15.38
CA GLN A 21 7.12 3.73 14.50
C GLN A 21 7.87 5.08 14.68
N HIS A 22 7.62 5.81 15.78
CA HIS A 22 8.15 7.17 16.00
C HIS A 22 9.67 7.31 16.20
N LYS A 23 10.29 8.04 15.27
CA LYS A 23 11.09 9.31 15.37
C LYS A 23 11.91 9.52 14.09
N ASN A 24 12.25 8.42 13.41
CA ASN A 24 13.06 8.40 12.19
C ASN A 24 12.36 7.69 11.01
N ALA A 25 11.09 7.32 11.15
CA ALA A 25 10.33 6.74 10.06
C ALA A 25 10.02 7.83 9.04
N HIS A 26 10.53 7.67 7.82
CA HIS A 26 10.14 8.49 6.69
C HIS A 26 8.81 7.96 6.16
N TRP A 27 7.76 8.77 6.24
CA TRP A 27 6.48 8.38 5.69
C TRP A 27 6.35 8.93 4.26
N TRP A 28 5.67 8.16 3.42
CA TRP A 28 5.22 8.62 2.12
C TRP A 28 3.71 8.57 2.08
N LYS A 29 3.11 9.65 1.62
CA LYS A 29 1.67 9.76 1.41
C LYS A 29 1.35 9.46 -0.04
N ILE A 30 0.36 8.61 -0.26
CA ILE A 30 -0.35 8.51 -1.55
C ILE A 30 -1.52 9.51 -1.47
N PRO A 31 -1.52 10.61 -2.26
CA PRO A 31 -2.60 11.59 -2.22
C PRO A 31 -3.95 10.98 -2.58
N SER A 32 -5.03 11.52 -1.98
CA SER A 32 -6.38 11.25 -2.46
C SER A 32 -6.48 11.59 -3.95
N SER A 33 -7.24 10.78 -4.71
CA SER A 33 -7.37 10.89 -6.17
C SER A 33 -6.16 10.42 -6.99
N THR A 34 -5.16 9.78 -6.37
CA THR A 34 -4.11 9.07 -7.13
C THR A 34 -4.74 7.97 -7.98
N ILE A 35 -4.39 7.94 -9.27
CA ILE A 35 -4.80 6.86 -10.16
C ILE A 35 -4.02 5.60 -9.77
N ILE A 36 -4.76 4.56 -9.41
CA ILE A 36 -4.18 3.26 -9.10
C ILE A 36 -3.88 2.55 -10.42
N PRO A 37 -2.65 2.06 -10.66
CA PRO A 37 -2.33 1.31 -11.87
C PRO A 37 -3.22 0.09 -12.03
N ASP A 38 -3.69 -0.15 -13.26
CA ASP A 38 -4.41 -1.38 -13.61
C ASP A 38 -3.59 -2.61 -13.21
N GLY A 39 -4.20 -3.52 -12.47
CA GLY A 39 -3.52 -4.67 -11.86
C GLY A 39 -3.28 -4.53 -10.36
N LEU A 40 -3.46 -3.34 -9.77
CA LEU A 40 -3.43 -3.13 -8.32
C LEU A 40 -4.81 -2.76 -7.80
N VAL A 41 -5.11 -3.21 -6.58
CA VAL A 41 -6.28 -2.79 -5.80
C VAL A 41 -5.84 -2.36 -4.41
N ILE A 42 -6.62 -1.48 -3.79
CA ILE A 42 -6.47 -1.10 -2.39
C ILE A 42 -7.71 -1.58 -1.63
N THR A 43 -7.52 -2.49 -0.68
CA THR A 43 -8.59 -2.97 0.19
C THR A 43 -8.57 -2.21 1.51
N LYS A 44 -9.76 -1.87 2.01
CA LYS A 44 -9.94 -1.40 3.38
C LYS A 44 -10.10 -2.62 4.27
N ASP A 45 -9.17 -2.80 5.21
CA ASP A 45 -9.14 -4.02 6.01
C ASP A 45 -9.85 -3.77 7.35
N HIS A 46 -9.13 -3.28 8.35
CA HIS A 46 -9.67 -3.06 9.69
C HIS A 46 -9.15 -1.77 10.31
N THR A 47 -9.91 -1.24 11.28
CA THR A 47 -9.50 -0.07 12.06
C THR A 47 -8.88 -0.52 13.39
N ILE A 48 -7.68 -0.01 13.67
CA ILE A 48 -6.99 -0.18 14.96
C ILE A 48 -7.67 0.75 15.96
N LYS A 49 -8.64 0.21 16.71
CA LYS A 49 -9.56 0.99 17.56
C LYS A 49 -8.86 1.92 18.55
N GLN A 50 -7.71 1.53 19.09
CA GLN A 50 -6.97 2.32 20.08
C GLN A 50 -6.32 3.57 19.47
N LEU A 51 -6.08 3.57 18.16
CA LEU A 51 -5.38 4.64 17.45
C LEU A 51 -6.31 5.43 16.52
N ASP A 52 -7.50 4.91 16.24
CA ASP A 52 -8.40 5.40 15.19
C ASP A 52 -7.72 5.49 13.81
N ILE A 53 -6.86 4.50 13.52
CA ILE A 53 -6.12 4.38 12.26
C ILE A 53 -6.63 3.15 11.52
N THR A 54 -6.97 3.32 10.24
CA THR A 54 -7.39 2.20 9.39
C THR A 54 -6.20 1.63 8.63
N HIS A 55 -6.06 0.32 8.70
CA HIS A 55 -5.14 -0.45 7.87
C HIS A 55 -5.76 -0.76 6.51
N TYR A 56 -4.95 -0.62 5.48
CA TYR A 56 -5.28 -0.94 4.09
C TYR A 56 -4.18 -1.84 3.51
N THR A 57 -4.53 -2.60 2.48
CA THR A 57 -3.58 -3.42 1.74
C THR A 57 -3.59 -3.04 0.27
N ILE A 58 -2.41 -2.73 -0.27
CA ILE A 58 -2.20 -2.64 -1.72
C ILE A 58 -1.79 -4.04 -2.20
N GLN A 59 -2.60 -4.65 -3.06
CA GLN A 59 -2.37 -6.01 -3.54
C GLN A 59 -2.65 -6.15 -5.04
N PRO A 60 -2.18 -7.23 -5.69
CA PRO A 60 -2.59 -7.56 -7.05
C PRO A 60 -4.11 -7.75 -7.17
N SER A 61 -4.70 -7.29 -8.28
CA SER A 61 -6.12 -7.56 -8.60
C SER A 61 -6.38 -9.01 -9.02
N ASN A 62 -5.33 -9.70 -9.50
CA ASN A 62 -5.30 -11.08 -9.91
C ASN A 62 -3.88 -11.60 -9.78
N ASP A 63 -3.72 -12.93 -9.77
CA ASP A 63 -2.41 -13.54 -9.70
C ASP A 63 -1.51 -13.04 -10.84
N MET A 64 -0.30 -12.64 -10.49
CA MET A 64 0.63 -12.05 -11.46
C MET A 64 2.09 -12.34 -11.12
N PRO A 65 3.01 -12.26 -12.09
CA PRO A 65 4.44 -12.37 -11.82
C PRO A 65 4.90 -11.33 -10.79
N LEU A 66 5.78 -11.73 -9.87
CA LEU A 66 6.37 -10.83 -8.88
C LEU A 66 7.06 -9.61 -9.53
N THR A 67 7.62 -9.80 -10.72
CA THR A 67 8.24 -8.73 -11.51
C THR A 67 7.22 -7.68 -11.94
N GLU A 68 6.02 -8.10 -12.32
CA GLU A 68 4.95 -7.21 -12.74
C GLU A 68 4.36 -6.46 -11.54
N TYR A 69 4.11 -7.18 -10.43
CA TYR A 69 3.66 -6.55 -9.20
C TYR A 69 4.62 -5.44 -8.73
N LYS A 70 5.93 -5.71 -8.72
CA LYS A 70 6.97 -4.71 -8.39
C LYS A 70 7.00 -3.55 -9.39
N ARG A 71 6.73 -3.79 -10.67
CA ARG A 71 6.68 -2.74 -11.71
C ARG A 71 5.51 -1.79 -11.44
N LEU A 72 4.32 -2.32 -11.16
CA LEU A 72 3.13 -1.54 -10.83
C LEU A 72 3.30 -0.73 -9.55
N LEU A 73 3.88 -1.32 -8.49
CA LEU A 73 4.21 -0.58 -7.26
C LEU A 73 5.16 0.59 -7.50
N ARG A 74 6.16 0.43 -8.39
CA ARG A 74 7.05 1.54 -8.77
C ARG A 74 6.34 2.64 -9.54
N ILE A 75 5.32 2.31 -10.33
CA ILE A 75 4.50 3.31 -11.02
C ILE A 75 3.69 4.09 -9.99
N LEU A 76 3.00 3.41 -9.08
CA LEU A 76 2.24 4.03 -8.00
C LEU A 76 3.13 4.92 -7.12
N ALA A 77 4.35 4.49 -6.81
CA ALA A 77 5.31 5.24 -6.01
C ALA A 77 5.70 6.60 -6.62
N LYS A 78 5.56 6.81 -7.94
CA LYS A 78 5.83 8.12 -8.58
C LYS A 78 4.83 9.20 -8.17
N SER A 79 3.64 8.80 -7.74
CA SER A 79 2.60 9.72 -7.24
C SER A 79 2.72 9.97 -5.74
N ALA A 80 3.51 9.18 -5.02
CA ALA A 80 3.69 9.32 -3.59
C ALA A 80 4.60 10.51 -3.25
N GLN A 81 4.30 11.18 -2.15
CA GLN A 81 5.02 12.37 -1.69
C GLN A 81 5.56 12.11 -0.29
N PRO A 82 6.80 12.55 0.03
CA PRO A 82 7.30 12.46 1.39
C PRO A 82 6.40 13.25 2.34
N THR A 83 6.13 12.69 3.52
CA THR A 83 5.33 13.30 4.57
C THR A 83 5.97 12.97 5.91
N PHE A 84 6.22 13.98 6.74
CA PHE A 84 6.84 13.88 8.08
C PHE A 84 8.29 13.38 8.12
#